data_AF-A0A4V2RLT8-F1
#
_entry.id   AF-A0A4V2RLT8-F1
#
_cell.length_a   1.000
_cell.length_b   1.000
_cell.length_c   1.000
_cell.angle_alpha   90.00
_cell.angle_beta   90.00
_cell.angle_gamma   90.00
#
_symmetry.space_group_name_H-M   'P 1'
#
loop_
_entity.id
_entity.type
_entity.pdbx_description
1 polymer ?
#
loop_
_entity_poly.entity_id
_entity_poly.type
_entity_poly.pdbx_seq_one_letter_code
_entity_poly.pdbx_strand_id
1 'polypeptide(L)'
;MSEQQVEEIVDRVRTQLGVLEHTLDGLGAVRGSARNEDGSIVAHIDGRGALAGLELAESVTRRDAVELGAEILAAVHEAARRAGAERARLLQDLRSALG
;
A
#
# COMPACT_ATOMS: atom_id res chain seq x y z
N MET A 1 9.14 -13.32 -41.44
CA MET A 1 8.33 -12.49 -40.52
C MET A 1 7.91 -11.27 -41.30
N SER A 2 6.61 -10.97 -41.35
CA SER A 2 6.14 -9.75 -42.02
C SER A 2 6.42 -8.53 -41.14
N GLU A 3 6.53 -7.36 -41.77
CA GLU A 3 6.71 -6.07 -41.08
C GLU A 3 5.60 -5.81 -40.04
N GLN A 4 4.36 -6.22 -40.36
CA GLN A 4 3.20 -6.19 -39.46
C GLN A 4 3.40 -7.05 -38.19
N GLN A 5 3.98 -8.25 -38.31
CA GLN A 5 4.24 -9.11 -37.14
C GLN A 5 5.26 -8.47 -36.19
N VAL A 6 6.24 -7.75 -36.74
CA VAL A 6 7.24 -7.03 -35.93
C VAL A 6 6.57 -5.86 -35.22
N GLU A 7 5.74 -5.08 -35.92
CA GLU A 7 5.01 -3.94 -35.35
C GLU A 7 4.06 -4.36 -34.22
N GLU A 8 3.28 -5.43 -34.41
CA GLU A 8 2.41 -6.00 -33.38
C GLU A 8 3.18 -6.45 -32.13
N ILE A 9 4.36 -7.05 -32.31
CA ILE A 9 5.23 -7.46 -31.19
C ILE A 9 5.75 -6.22 -30.46
N VAL A 10 6.22 -5.21 -31.18
CA VAL A 10 6.75 -3.97 -30.60
C VAL A 10 5.68 -3.24 -29.79
N ASP A 11 4.48 -3.11 -30.32
CA ASP A 11 3.38 -2.42 -29.63
C ASP A 11 2.91 -3.18 -28.39
N ARG A 12 2.88 -4.52 -28.44
CA ARG A 12 2.62 -5.34 -27.26
C ARG A 12 3.68 -5.12 -26.19
N VAL A 13 4.97 -5.17 -26.54
CA VAL A 13 6.07 -4.98 -25.58
C VAL A 13 6.04 -3.57 -24.96
N ARG A 14 5.77 -2.53 -25.76
CA ARG A 14 5.62 -1.16 -25.26
C ARG A 14 4.49 -1.04 -24.24
N THR A 15 3.35 -1.67 -24.54
CA THR A 15 2.19 -1.69 -23.64
C THR A 15 2.54 -2.38 -22.32
N GLN A 16 3.17 -3.56 -22.39
CA GLN A 16 3.59 -4.32 -21.20
C GLN A 16 4.59 -3.54 -20.35
N LEU A 17 5.54 -2.84 -20.97
CA LEU A 17 6.51 -2.01 -20.26
C LEU A 17 5.83 -0.85 -19.53
N GLY A 18 4.90 -0.14 -20.19
CA GLY A 18 4.18 0.97 -19.57
C GLY A 18 3.34 0.53 -18.36
N VAL A 19 2.70 -0.64 -18.44
CA VAL A 19 1.97 -1.23 -17.31
C VAL A 19 2.90 -1.58 -16.16
N LEU A 20 4.08 -2.15 -16.46
CA LEU A 20 5.08 -2.50 -15.46
C LEU A 20 5.61 -1.24 -14.74
N GLU A 21 5.99 -0.21 -15.49
CA GLU A 21 6.46 1.07 -14.94
C GLU A 21 5.40 1.70 -14.04
N HIS A 22 4.15 1.77 -14.50
CA HIS A 22 3.04 2.30 -13.71
C HIS A 22 2.81 1.51 -12.42
N THR A 23 2.90 0.18 -12.49
CA THR A 23 2.77 -0.67 -11.30
C THR A 23 3.92 -0.45 -10.32
N LEU A 24 5.16 -0.33 -10.81
CA LEU A 24 6.33 -0.10 -9.97
C LEU A 24 6.25 1.25 -9.24
N ASP A 25 5.83 2.31 -9.93
CA ASP A 25 5.58 3.62 -9.33
C ASP A 25 4.49 3.54 -8.26
N GLY A 26 3.38 2.88 -8.58
CA GLY A 26 2.28 2.64 -7.63
C GLY A 26 2.74 1.90 -6.39
N LEU A 27 3.55 0.84 -6.55
CA LEU A 27 4.10 0.05 -5.44
C LEU A 27 5.02 0.88 -4.55
N GLY A 28 5.83 1.77 -5.13
CA GLY A 28 6.69 2.69 -4.38
C GLY A 28 5.92 3.72 -3.57
N ALA A 29 4.71 4.07 -4.00
CA ALA A 29 3.84 5.03 -3.34
C ALA A 29 2.92 4.42 -2.27
N VAL A 30 2.85 3.07 -2.15
CA VAL A 30 1.96 2.41 -1.19
C VAL A 30 2.25 2.88 0.23
N ARG A 31 1.20 3.35 0.90
CA ARG A 31 1.17 3.64 2.33
C ARG A 31 -0.17 3.23 2.91
N GLY A 32 -0.15 2.73 4.14
CA GLY A 32 -1.33 2.47 4.94
C GLY A 32 -1.43 3.48 6.06
N SER A 33 -2.64 3.97 6.34
CA SER A 33 -2.90 4.79 7.52
C SER A 33 -4.21 4.39 8.15
N ALA A 34 -4.24 4.36 9.48
CA ALA A 34 -5.42 4.06 10.27
C ALA A 34 -5.39 4.82 11.59
N ARG A 35 -6.58 5.04 12.13
CA ARG A 35 -6.79 5.74 13.39
C ARG A 35 -7.70 4.92 14.29
N ASN A 36 -7.55 5.06 15.59
CA ASN A 36 -8.52 4.56 16.55
C ASN A 36 -9.82 5.40 16.51
N GLU A 37 -10.84 4.99 17.29
CA GLU A 37 -12.19 5.56 17.20
C GLU A 37 -12.25 7.06 17.53
N ASP A 38 -11.52 7.50 18.55
CA ASP A 38 -11.48 8.91 18.98
C ASP A 38 -10.45 9.76 18.21
N GLY A 39 -9.67 9.12 17.34
CA GLY A 39 -8.62 9.76 16.55
C GLY A 39 -7.38 10.19 17.35
N SER A 40 -7.26 9.79 18.61
CA SER A 40 -6.09 10.10 19.45
C SER A 40 -4.84 9.31 19.06
N ILE A 41 -4.99 8.26 18.25
CA ILE A 41 -3.91 7.41 17.75
C ILE A 41 -4.01 7.34 16.23
N VAL A 42 -2.91 7.62 15.54
CA VAL A 42 -2.80 7.43 14.09
C VAL A 42 -1.53 6.64 13.78
N ALA A 43 -1.67 5.51 13.11
CA ALA A 43 -0.55 4.67 12.67
C ALA A 43 -0.36 4.81 11.15
N HIS A 44 0.90 4.91 10.73
CA HIS A 44 1.30 4.97 9.32
C HIS A 44 2.26 3.83 8.99
N ILE A 45 1.93 3.06 7.96
CA ILE A 45 2.68 1.92 7.47
C ILE A 45 3.21 2.21 6.07
N ASP A 46 4.46 1.87 5.78
CA ASP A 46 5.01 1.96 4.44
C ASP A 46 4.60 0.79 3.53
N GLY A 47 4.95 0.86 2.25
CA GLY A 47 4.64 -0.19 1.28
C GLY A 47 5.33 -1.55 1.54
N ARG A 48 6.31 -1.60 2.46
CA ARG A 48 6.98 -2.82 2.90
C ARG A 48 6.31 -3.44 4.14
N GLY A 49 5.31 -2.76 4.71
CA GLY A 49 4.62 -3.20 5.92
C GLY A 49 5.30 -2.75 7.22
N ALA A 50 6.30 -1.87 7.15
CA ALA A 50 6.98 -1.34 8.32
C ALA A 50 6.23 -0.13 8.89
N LEU A 51 6.24 0.01 10.22
CA LEU A 51 5.72 1.21 10.90
C LEU A 51 6.61 2.41 10.58
N ALA A 52 6.09 3.32 9.77
CA ALA A 52 6.77 4.52 9.32
C ALA A 52 6.46 5.75 10.19
N GLY A 53 5.34 5.71 10.92
CA GLY A 53 4.96 6.79 11.82
C GLY A 53 3.87 6.35 12.81
N LEU A 54 3.90 6.96 13.98
CA LEU A 54 2.88 6.82 15.01
C LEU A 54 2.64 8.20 15.63
N GLU A 55 1.42 8.69 15.52
CA GLU A 55 0.98 9.93 16.14
C GLU A 55 0.10 9.59 17.34
N LEU A 56 0.42 10.22 18.47
CA LEU A 56 -0.29 10.07 19.73
C LEU A 56 -0.69 11.45 20.23
N ALA A 57 -1.99 11.68 20.42
CA ALA A 57 -2.46 12.90 21.06
C ALA A 57 -2.05 12.93 22.53
N GLU A 58 -1.81 14.12 23.10
CA GLU A 58 -1.40 14.26 24.50
C GLU A 58 -2.39 13.61 25.49
N SER A 59 -3.68 13.57 25.14
CA SER A 59 -4.74 12.93 25.92
C SER A 59 -4.47 11.46 26.24
N VAL A 60 -3.69 10.74 25.41
CA VAL A 60 -3.41 9.32 25.63
C VAL A 60 -2.54 9.06 26.87
N THR A 61 -1.78 10.06 27.32
CA THR A 61 -0.84 9.94 28.46
C THR A 61 -1.55 9.69 29.80
N ARG A 62 -2.86 9.97 29.87
CA ARG A 62 -3.68 9.79 31.06
C ARG A 62 -4.47 8.48 31.06
N ARG A 63 -4.34 7.68 30.00
CA ARG A 63 -5.08 6.44 29.79
C ARG A 63 -4.33 5.25 30.38
N ASP A 64 -5.04 4.16 30.61
CA ASP A 64 -4.40 2.90 31.00
C ASP A 64 -3.44 2.41 29.91
N ALA A 65 -2.24 2.00 30.32
CA ALA A 65 -1.19 1.63 29.39
C ALA A 65 -1.47 0.32 28.62
N VAL A 66 -2.20 -0.62 29.23
CA VAL A 66 -2.57 -1.89 28.60
C VAL A 66 -3.63 -1.65 27.54
N GLU A 67 -4.66 -0.87 27.88
CA GLU A 67 -5.70 -0.47 26.92
C GLU A 67 -5.10 0.33 25.76
N LEU A 68 -4.23 1.31 26.06
CA LEU A 68 -3.53 2.09 25.03
C LEU A 68 -2.69 1.20 24.12
N GLY A 69 -1.96 0.23 24.67
CA GLY A 69 -1.17 -0.72 23.90
C GLY A 69 -2.02 -1.52 22.92
N ALA A 70 -3.20 -1.98 23.36
CA ALA A 70 -4.14 -2.71 22.51
C ALA A 70 -4.66 -1.82 21.35
N GLU A 71 -4.99 -0.56 21.63
CA GLU A 71 -5.46 0.37 20.58
C GLU A 71 -4.39 0.74 19.57
N ILE A 72 -3.15 0.94 20.02
CA ILE A 72 -2.01 1.15 19.12
C ILE A 72 -1.86 -0.05 18.19
N LEU A 73 -1.84 -1.27 18.75
CA LEU A 73 -1.72 -2.49 17.94
C LEU A 73 -2.87 -2.65 16.96
N ALA A 74 -4.10 -2.29 17.34
CA ALA A 74 -5.26 -2.31 16.46
C ALA A 74 -5.11 -1.33 15.29
N ALA A 75 -4.71 -0.08 15.57
CA ALA A 75 -4.46 0.93 14.55
C ALA A 75 -3.33 0.50 13.59
N VAL A 76 -2.23 -0.04 14.12
CA VAL A 76 -1.10 -0.55 13.31
C VAL A 76 -1.53 -1.70 12.41
N HIS A 77 -2.30 -2.68 12.93
CA HIS A 77 -2.80 -3.78 12.12
C HIS A 77 -3.72 -3.31 11.00
N GLU A 78 -4.63 -2.37 11.28
CA GLU A 78 -5.54 -1.84 10.27
C GLU A 78 -4.77 -1.05 9.19
N ALA A 79 -3.78 -0.26 9.57
CA ALA A 79 -2.90 0.43 8.63
C ALA A 79 -2.14 -0.57 7.75
N ALA A 80 -1.58 -1.65 8.34
CA ALA A 80 -0.88 -2.70 7.61
C ALA A 80 -1.80 -3.46 6.65
N ARG A 81 -3.04 -3.74 7.08
CA ARG A 81 -4.07 -4.36 6.24
C ARG A 81 -4.38 -3.49 5.02
N ARG A 82 -4.51 -2.17 5.19
CA ARG A 82 -4.75 -1.22 4.09
C ARG A 82 -3.57 -1.17 3.10
N ALA A 83 -2.34 -1.05 3.61
CA ALA A 83 -1.13 -1.08 2.76
C ALA A 83 -1.03 -2.40 1.98
N GLY A 84 -1.26 -3.52 2.65
CA GLY A 84 -1.25 -4.85 2.03
C GLY A 84 -2.33 -5.03 0.97
N ALA A 85 -3.54 -4.51 1.20
CA ALA A 85 -4.63 -4.56 0.24
C ALA A 85 -4.32 -3.74 -1.02
N GLU A 86 -3.76 -2.54 -0.87
CA GLU A 86 -3.38 -1.72 -2.04
C GLU A 86 -2.26 -2.36 -2.85
N ARG A 87 -1.24 -2.93 -2.17
CA ARG A 87 -0.19 -3.71 -2.83
C ARG A 87 -0.76 -4.91 -3.59
N ALA A 88 -1.70 -5.64 -3.00
CA ALA A 88 -2.35 -6.78 -3.65
C ALA A 88 -3.17 -6.34 -4.88
N ARG A 89 -3.86 -5.20 -4.80
CA ARG A 89 -4.59 -4.59 -5.91
C ARG A 89 -3.67 -4.28 -7.09
N LEU A 90 -2.57 -3.58 -6.85
CA LEU A 90 -1.60 -3.21 -7.90
C LEU A 90 -1.00 -4.44 -8.60
N LEU A 91 -0.65 -5.49 -7.84
CA LEU A 91 -0.15 -6.74 -8.41
C LEU A 91 -1.21 -7.52 -9.20
N GLN A 92 -2.48 -7.42 -8.78
CA GLN A 92 -3.59 -7.98 -9.52
C GLN A 92 -3.81 -7.24 -10.85
N ASP A 93 -3.76 -5.91 -10.83
CA ASP A 93 -3.90 -5.07 -12.02
C ASP A 93 -2.78 -5.39 -13.04
N LEU A 94 -1.53 -5.52 -12.57
CA LEU A 94 -0.39 -5.95 -13.39
C LEU A 94 -0.64 -7.32 -14.01
N ARG A 95 -1.06 -8.32 -13.22
CA ARG A 95 -1.35 -9.67 -13.72
C ARG A 95 -2.44 -9.64 -14.80
N SER A 96 -3.49 -8.85 -14.60
CA SER A 96 -4.61 -8.73 -15.54
C SER A 96 -4.22 -8.05 -16.85
N ALA A 97 -3.24 -7.14 -16.82
CA ALA A 97 -2.78 -6.45 -18.03
C ALA A 97 -1.67 -7.20 -18.79
N LEU A 98 -0.98 -8.15 -18.16
CA LEU A 98 0.06 -8.98 -18.79
C LEU A 98 -0.43 -10.36 -19.27
N GLY A 99 -1.58 -10.83 -18.76
CA GLY A 99 -2.23 -12.08 -19.17
C GLY A 99 -3.20 -11.87 -20.33
#